data_AF-A0A3D4YFX0-F1
#
_entry.id   AF-A0A3D4YFX0-F1
#
_cell.length_a   1.000
_cell.length_b   1.000
_cell.length_c   1.000
_cell.angle_alpha   90.00
_cell.angle_beta   90.00
_cell.angle_gamma   90.00
#
_symmetry.space_group_name_H-M   'P 1'
#
loop_
_entity.id
_entity.type
_entity.pdbx_description
1 polymer ?
#
loop_
_entity_poly.entity_id
_entity_poly.type
_entity_poly.pdbx_seq_one_letter_code
_entity_poly.pdbx_strand_id
1 'polypeptide(L)'
;RINVTERVEYAAVPYGESFVLLDNEGTVLRVSEEPPTLPLLLGMTLVEMTPGKALVVEQSYLFTDTLELLEIMEEHEVYFKKIDFSTVMIKAYIYDTLYCEGAPGNIRDNMESVEKLLFELYQQEITHGVIKVGKDNYLSFSPVIE
;
A
#
# COMPACT_ATOMS: atom_id res chain seq x y z
N ARG A 1 4.14 -29.34 23.42
CA ARG A 1 4.70 -29.00 22.09
C ARG A 1 4.23 -27.59 21.81
N ILE A 2 5.15 -26.62 21.76
CA ILE A 2 4.78 -25.21 21.49
C ILE A 2 5.07 -24.99 20.01
N ASN A 3 4.04 -24.71 19.22
CA ASN A 3 4.18 -24.20 17.87
C ASN A 3 4.14 -22.67 17.99
N VAL A 4 5.29 -22.02 17.82
CA VAL A 4 5.37 -20.56 17.67
C VAL A 4 5.32 -20.28 16.17
N THR A 5 4.37 -19.47 15.72
CA THR A 5 4.35 -18.93 14.36
C THR A 5 4.92 -17.52 14.46
N GLU A 6 6.06 -17.27 13.83
CA GLU A 6 6.67 -15.94 13.83
C GLU A 6 5.85 -15.01 12.94
N ARG A 7 5.64 -13.77 13.41
CA ARG A 7 5.01 -12.71 12.62
C ARG A 7 5.98 -12.27 11.52
N VAL A 8 5.45 -12.04 10.32
CA VAL A 8 6.23 -11.69 9.12
C VAL A 8 6.12 -10.19 8.87
N GLU A 9 7.22 -9.58 8.42
CA GLU A 9 7.24 -8.18 8.02
C GLU A 9 6.47 -7.99 6.71
N TYR A 10 5.58 -7.01 6.68
CA TYR A 10 4.55 -6.87 5.67
C TYR A 10 4.60 -5.51 4.96
N ALA A 11 4.79 -4.45 5.73
CA ALA A 11 4.93 -3.08 5.23
C ALA A 11 5.91 -2.30 6.10
N ALA A 12 6.37 -1.17 5.60
CA ALA A 12 7.27 -0.30 6.33
C ALA A 12 6.86 1.17 6.26
N VAL A 13 7.03 1.90 7.36
CA VAL A 13 6.77 3.34 7.44
C VAL A 13 8.08 4.07 7.68
N PRO A 14 8.50 4.98 6.79
CA PRO A 14 9.69 5.80 7.04
C PRO A 14 9.51 6.71 8.27
N TYR A 15 10.54 6.79 9.09
CA TYR A 15 10.63 7.64 10.28
C TYR A 15 12.05 8.18 10.44
N GLY A 16 12.24 9.45 10.06
CA GLY A 16 13.58 10.06 10.01
C GLY A 16 14.47 9.34 9.00
N GLU A 17 15.58 8.78 9.48
CA GLU A 17 16.52 7.96 8.69
C GLU A 17 16.27 6.45 8.85
N SER A 18 15.17 6.07 9.50
CA SER A 18 14.83 4.68 9.81
C SER A 18 13.46 4.29 9.25
N PHE A 19 13.10 3.02 9.41
CA PHE A 19 11.87 2.40 8.95
C PHE A 19 11.23 1.62 10.09
N VAL A 20 9.96 1.91 10.37
CA VAL A 20 9.12 1.13 11.28
C VAL A 20 8.55 -0.03 10.50
N LEU A 21 8.92 -1.25 10.85
CA LEU A 21 8.46 -2.48 10.18
C LEU A 21 7.22 -3.03 10.86
N LEU A 22 6.22 -3.34 10.06
CA LEU A 22 4.89 -3.76 10.50
C LEU A 22 4.57 -5.17 10.02
N ASP A 23 3.72 -5.89 10.75
CA ASP A 23 3.00 -7.03 10.19
C ASP A 23 1.71 -6.60 9.46
N ASN A 24 0.97 -7.56 8.91
CA ASN A 24 -0.28 -7.34 8.17
C ASN A 24 -1.41 -6.76 9.04
N GLU A 25 -1.36 -6.93 10.36
CA GLU A 25 -2.29 -6.31 11.30
C GLU A 25 -1.90 -4.87 11.66
N GLY A 26 -0.79 -4.36 11.13
CA GLY A 26 -0.25 -3.03 11.46
C GLY A 26 0.45 -2.98 12.82
N THR A 27 0.83 -4.12 13.39
CA THR A 27 1.62 -4.19 14.63
C THR A 27 3.06 -3.84 14.34
N VAL A 28 3.65 -2.96 15.15
CA VAL A 28 5.08 -2.63 15.06
C VAL A 28 5.91 -3.82 15.51
N LEU A 29 6.69 -4.38 14.60
CA LEU A 29 7.63 -5.47 14.90
C LEU A 29 8.95 -4.92 15.42
N ARG A 30 9.55 -3.98 14.69
CA ARG A 30 10.83 -3.35 15.01
C ARG A 30 11.07 -2.07 14.21
N VAL A 31 12.16 -1.39 14.53
CA VAL A 31 12.69 -0.27 13.74
C VAL A 31 14.03 -0.69 13.13
N SER A 32 14.26 -0.30 11.86
CA SER A 32 15.46 -0.62 11.10
C SER A 32 16.04 0.63 10.45
N GLU A 33 17.36 0.79 10.44
CA GLU A 33 18.03 1.83 9.64
C GLU A 33 18.24 1.38 8.18
N GLU A 34 18.21 0.07 7.93
CA GLU A 34 18.34 -0.49 6.59
C GLU A 34 17.03 -0.34 5.79
N PRO A 35 17.09 0.14 4.53
CA PRO A 35 15.93 0.21 3.66
C PRO A 35 15.31 -1.18 3.41
N PRO A 36 14.00 -1.37 3.64
CA PRO A 36 13.34 -2.65 3.46
C PRO A 36 13.01 -2.90 1.98
N THR A 37 12.82 -4.17 1.63
CA THR A 37 12.26 -4.61 0.32
C THR A 37 10.73 -4.73 0.36
N LEU A 38 10.10 -4.10 1.34
CA LEU A 38 8.66 -4.14 1.59
C LEU A 38 7.98 -2.90 1.00
N PRO A 39 6.66 -2.94 0.75
CA PRO A 39 5.88 -1.75 0.43
C PRO A 39 6.10 -0.63 1.46
N LEU A 40 6.40 0.57 0.98
CA LEU A 40 6.56 1.76 1.82
C LEU A 40 5.26 2.53 1.97
N LEU A 41 4.83 2.80 3.20
CA LEU A 41 3.68 3.64 3.49
C LEU A 41 4.16 5.05 3.83
N LEU A 42 3.87 6.01 2.95
CA LEU A 42 4.35 7.39 2.98
C LEU A 42 3.22 8.36 3.34
N GLY A 43 3.55 9.59 3.73
CA GLY A 43 2.57 10.65 3.93
C GLY A 43 1.70 10.53 5.18
N MET A 44 1.93 9.50 6.02
CA MET A 44 1.21 9.31 7.28
C MET A 44 1.79 10.16 8.41
N THR A 45 0.91 10.60 9.31
CA THR A 45 1.30 11.28 10.56
C THR A 45 1.33 10.28 11.71
N LEU A 46 2.55 9.91 12.14
CA LEU A 46 2.77 8.96 13.23
C LEU A 46 2.50 9.59 14.61
N VAL A 47 1.80 8.85 15.46
CA VAL A 47 1.44 9.25 16.84
C VAL A 47 2.15 8.36 17.87
N GLU A 48 2.09 7.03 17.72
CA GLU A 48 2.80 6.06 18.57
C GLU A 48 3.28 4.88 17.73
N MET A 49 4.50 4.39 17.99
CA MET A 49 5.14 3.30 17.25
C MET A 49 5.84 2.28 18.16
N THR A 50 5.26 2.01 19.33
CA THR A 50 5.85 1.10 20.32
C THR A 50 5.91 -0.35 19.77
N PRO A 51 7.09 -1.00 19.73
CA PRO A 51 7.19 -2.41 19.31
C PRO A 51 6.28 -3.34 20.12
N GLY A 52 5.65 -4.28 19.44
CA GLY A 52 4.65 -5.20 19.99
C GLY A 52 3.24 -4.60 20.16
N LYS A 53 3.02 -3.34 19.76
CA LYS A 53 1.70 -2.71 19.72
C LYS A 53 1.32 -2.30 18.29
N ALA A 54 0.02 -2.09 18.07
CA ALA A 54 -0.48 -1.48 16.86
C ALA A 54 0.14 -0.09 16.64
N LEU A 55 0.52 0.21 15.40
CA LEU A 55 0.93 1.55 15.00
C LEU A 55 -0.26 2.50 15.16
N VAL A 56 -0.03 3.68 15.76
CA VAL A 56 -1.05 4.73 15.88
C VAL A 56 -0.69 5.86 14.93
N VAL A 57 -1.62 6.18 14.03
CA VAL A 57 -1.51 7.28 13.06
C VAL A 57 -2.76 8.14 13.07
N GLU A 58 -2.66 9.39 12.64
CA GLU A 58 -3.83 10.28 12.53
C GLU A 58 -4.82 9.76 11.47
N GLN A 59 -4.32 9.19 10.36
CA GLN A 59 -5.13 8.67 9.26
C GLN A 59 -5.59 7.21 9.50
N SER A 60 -6.03 6.88 10.72
CA SER A 60 -6.27 5.48 11.16
C SER A 60 -7.19 4.69 10.23
N TYR A 61 -8.32 5.27 9.80
CA TYR A 61 -9.25 4.63 8.87
C TYR A 61 -8.60 4.30 7.52
N LEU A 62 -7.83 5.24 6.96
CA LEU A 62 -7.15 5.05 5.68
C LEU A 62 -6.03 4.00 5.80
N PHE A 63 -5.36 3.96 6.96
CA PHE A 63 -4.32 3.00 7.25
C PHE A 63 -4.87 1.57 7.36
N THR A 64 -5.96 1.37 8.10
CA THR A 64 -6.61 0.05 8.20
C THR A 64 -7.06 -0.45 6.83
N ASP A 65 -7.77 0.36 6.03
CA ASP A 65 -8.20 -0.04 4.69
C ASP A 65 -7.00 -0.32 3.76
N THR A 66 -5.85 0.32 3.99
CA THR A 66 -4.63 0.09 3.21
C THR A 66 -3.95 -1.24 3.57
N LEU A 67 -3.98 -1.65 4.84
CA LEU A 67 -3.47 -2.97 5.23
C LEU A 67 -4.29 -4.08 4.56
N GLU A 68 -5.62 -3.95 4.56
CA GLU A 68 -6.50 -4.88 3.85
C GLU A 68 -6.26 -4.86 2.33
N LEU A 69 -5.97 -3.70 1.75
CA LEU A 69 -5.59 -3.58 0.33
C LEU A 69 -4.30 -4.37 0.03
N LEU A 70 -3.29 -4.26 0.90
CA LEU A 70 -2.05 -5.02 0.76
C LEU A 70 -2.30 -6.53 0.86
N GLU A 71 -3.18 -6.98 1.76
CA GLU A 71 -3.57 -8.40 1.85
C GLU A 71 -4.19 -8.92 0.55
N ILE A 72 -5.13 -8.16 -0.03
CA ILE A 72 -5.76 -8.54 -1.30
C ILE A 72 -4.76 -8.53 -2.45
N MET A 73 -3.71 -7.71 -2.40
CA MET A 73 -2.68 -7.72 -3.45
C MET A 73 -1.97 -9.08 -3.55
N GLU A 74 -1.87 -9.86 -2.48
CA GLU A 74 -1.23 -11.18 -2.51
C GLU A 74 -2.08 -12.25 -3.20
N GLU A 75 -3.40 -12.03 -3.26
CA GLU A 75 -4.33 -12.91 -3.96
C GLU A 75 -4.38 -12.63 -5.47
N HIS A 76 -3.79 -11.50 -5.91
CA HIS A 76 -3.76 -11.03 -7.29
C HIS A 76 -2.32 -10.87 -7.79
N GLU A 77 -2.08 -10.78 -9.09
CA GLU A 77 -0.74 -10.49 -9.62
C GLU A 77 -0.41 -8.98 -9.62
N VAL A 78 -0.78 -8.27 -8.54
CA VAL A 78 -0.62 -6.82 -8.40
C VAL A 78 0.31 -6.51 -7.23
N TYR A 79 1.37 -5.74 -7.49
CA TYR A 79 2.34 -5.35 -6.46
C TYR A 79 2.53 -3.84 -6.38
N PHE A 80 2.30 -3.28 -5.18
CA PHE A 80 2.56 -1.87 -4.90
C PHE A 80 3.88 -1.71 -4.15
N LYS A 81 4.81 -0.93 -4.71
CA LYS A 81 6.12 -0.67 -4.07
C LYS A 81 6.05 0.41 -2.99
N LYS A 82 5.14 1.37 -3.15
CA LYS A 82 4.90 2.44 -2.17
C LYS A 82 3.46 2.91 -2.26
N ILE A 83 2.91 3.32 -1.14
CA ILE A 83 1.58 3.89 -1.01
C ILE A 83 1.74 5.25 -0.33
N ASP A 84 1.39 6.32 -1.04
CA ASP A 84 1.47 7.69 -0.54
C ASP A 84 0.09 8.15 -0.05
N PHE A 85 0.02 8.49 1.24
CA PHE A 85 -1.20 8.88 1.90
C PHE A 85 -1.42 10.38 1.75
N SER A 86 -2.63 10.73 1.32
CA SER A 86 -3.17 12.08 1.50
C SER A 86 -4.21 12.08 2.63
N THR A 87 -4.91 13.20 2.80
CA THR A 87 -5.95 13.33 3.82
C THR A 87 -7.14 12.38 3.63
N VAL A 88 -7.48 12.03 2.38
CA VAL A 88 -8.73 11.28 2.07
C VAL A 88 -8.55 10.11 1.11
N MET A 89 -7.39 9.99 0.47
CA MET A 89 -7.11 9.00 -0.56
C MET A 89 -5.63 8.64 -0.57
N ILE A 90 -5.30 7.57 -1.29
CA ILE A 90 -3.92 7.13 -1.48
C ILE A 90 -3.51 7.18 -2.95
N LYS A 91 -2.19 7.25 -3.18
CA LYS A 91 -1.55 6.90 -4.45
C LYS A 91 -0.76 5.61 -4.25
N ALA A 92 -1.22 4.50 -4.81
CA ALA A 92 -0.59 3.19 -4.71
C ALA A 92 0.25 2.93 -5.98
N TYR A 93 1.57 2.96 -5.85
CA TYR A 93 2.50 2.96 -6.98
C TYR A 93 2.91 1.54 -7.37
N ILE A 94 2.71 1.20 -8.65
CA ILE A 94 3.26 0.00 -9.29
C ILE A 94 4.68 0.33 -9.80
N TYR A 95 4.81 1.43 -10.54
CA TYR A 95 6.09 2.03 -10.94
C TYR A 95 6.21 3.44 -10.36
N ASP A 96 7.36 4.12 -10.51
CA ASP A 96 7.46 5.51 -10.02
C ASP A 96 6.51 6.45 -10.76
N THR A 97 6.16 6.08 -11.99
CA THR A 97 5.35 6.84 -12.92
C THR A 97 3.98 6.22 -13.18
N LEU A 98 3.66 5.05 -12.61
CA LEU A 98 2.36 4.38 -12.77
C LEU A 98 1.78 4.04 -11.41
N TYR A 99 0.61 4.60 -11.10
CA TYR A 99 -0.03 4.39 -9.80
C TYR A 99 -1.55 4.38 -9.89
N CYS A 100 -2.18 3.67 -8.95
CA CYS A 100 -3.61 3.78 -8.66
C CYS A 100 -3.87 4.96 -7.73
N GLU A 101 -4.91 5.74 -7.99
CA GLU A 101 -5.34 6.86 -7.14
C GLU A 101 -6.79 6.67 -6.74
N GLY A 102 -7.05 6.67 -5.43
CA GLY A 102 -8.39 6.46 -4.89
C GLY A 102 -8.41 6.16 -3.40
N ALA A 103 -9.60 5.92 -2.85
CA ALA A 103 -9.71 5.37 -1.50
C ALA A 103 -9.21 3.90 -1.51
N PRO A 104 -8.47 3.44 -0.48
CA PRO A 104 -7.91 2.09 -0.47
C PRO A 104 -8.99 1.00 -0.63
N GLY A 105 -10.12 1.14 0.05
CA GLY A 105 -11.26 0.24 -0.10
C GLY A 105 -11.81 0.17 -1.53
N ASN A 106 -11.85 1.30 -2.27
CA ASN A 106 -12.28 1.27 -3.66
C ASN A 106 -11.27 0.52 -4.54
N ILE A 107 -9.97 0.71 -4.32
CA ILE A 107 -8.91 0.01 -5.06
C ILE A 107 -9.00 -1.49 -4.79
N ARG A 108 -9.14 -1.87 -3.51
CA ARG A 108 -9.32 -3.25 -3.06
C ARG A 108 -10.53 -3.90 -3.73
N ASP A 109 -11.68 -3.26 -3.68
CA ASP A 109 -12.93 -3.79 -4.25
C ASP A 109 -12.89 -3.89 -5.78
N ASN A 110 -11.97 -3.16 -6.44
CA ASN A 110 -11.75 -3.18 -7.88
C ASN A 110 -10.51 -3.97 -8.31
N MET A 111 -9.87 -4.73 -7.42
CA MET A 111 -8.56 -5.32 -7.69
C MET A 111 -8.53 -6.18 -8.96
N GLU A 112 -9.56 -6.98 -9.23
CA GLU A 112 -9.66 -7.79 -10.46
C GLU A 112 -9.62 -6.92 -11.73
N SER A 113 -10.25 -5.74 -11.69
CA SER A 113 -10.27 -4.82 -12.83
C SER A 113 -8.96 -4.05 -12.96
N VAL A 114 -8.30 -3.74 -11.83
CA VAL A 114 -6.96 -3.17 -11.80
C VAL A 114 -5.95 -4.14 -12.39
N GLU A 115 -5.99 -5.41 -11.98
CA GLU A 115 -5.11 -6.49 -12.49
C GLU A 115 -5.23 -6.65 -14.01
N LYS A 116 -6.47 -6.74 -14.53
CA LYS A 116 -6.71 -6.83 -15.99
C LYS A 116 -6.13 -5.64 -16.74
N LEU A 117 -6.35 -4.42 -16.25
CA LEU A 117 -5.81 -3.22 -16.88
C LEU A 117 -4.27 -3.22 -16.82
N LEU A 118 -3.67 -3.57 -15.69
CA LEU A 118 -2.20 -3.64 -15.57
C LEU A 118 -1.60 -4.64 -16.55
N PHE A 119 -2.26 -5.78 -16.76
CA PHE A 119 -1.85 -6.74 -17.80
C PHE A 119 -1.90 -6.12 -19.19
N GLU A 120 -2.96 -5.40 -19.55
CA GLU A 120 -3.06 -4.70 -20.84
C GLU A 120 -1.97 -3.62 -21.02
N LEU A 121 -1.72 -2.82 -19.98
CA LEU A 121 -0.66 -1.81 -19.99
C LEU A 121 0.73 -2.44 -20.14
N TYR A 122 0.98 -3.56 -19.48
CA TYR A 122 2.22 -4.32 -19.62
C TYR A 122 2.43 -4.82 -21.05
N GLN A 123 1.40 -5.40 -21.70
CA GLN A 123 1.48 -5.85 -23.10
C GLN A 123 1.75 -4.69 -24.08
N GLN A 124 1.38 -3.47 -23.71
CA GLN A 124 1.61 -2.25 -24.49
C GLN A 124 2.90 -1.51 -24.11
N GLU A 125 3.72 -2.07 -23.19
CA GLU A 125 4.94 -1.46 -22.66
C GLU A 125 4.70 -0.09 -21.99
N ILE A 126 3.50 0.15 -21.46
CA ILE A 126 3.14 1.38 -20.78
C ILE A 126 3.56 1.29 -19.31
N THR A 127 4.52 2.13 -18.92
CA THR A 127 5.07 2.19 -17.54
C THR A 127 4.71 3.47 -16.81
N HIS A 128 3.81 4.29 -17.38
CA HIS A 128 3.45 5.60 -16.83
C HIS A 128 1.95 5.88 -16.98
N GLY A 129 1.41 6.65 -16.04
CA GLY A 129 0.01 7.08 -16.00
C GLY A 129 -0.63 6.97 -14.63
N VAL A 130 -1.92 7.31 -14.57
CA VAL A 130 -2.74 7.29 -13.36
C VAL A 130 -3.97 6.43 -13.61
N ILE A 131 -4.19 5.45 -12.74
CA ILE A 131 -5.40 4.64 -12.71
C ILE A 131 -6.30 5.20 -11.61
N LYS A 132 -7.28 6.02 -11.97
CA LYS A 132 -8.26 6.58 -11.02
C LYS A 132 -9.30 5.52 -10.68
N VAL A 133 -9.45 5.21 -9.40
CA VAL A 133 -10.38 4.20 -8.90
C VAL A 133 -11.40 4.83 -7.96
N GLY A 134 -12.67 4.73 -8.34
CA GLY A 134 -13.81 5.30 -7.64
C GLY A 134 -14.74 4.23 -7.07
N LYS A 135 -15.89 4.69 -6.55
CA LYS A 135 -16.97 3.81 -6.11
C LYS A 135 -17.68 3.16 -7.31
N ASP A 136 -18.51 2.16 -7.04
CA ASP A 136 -19.41 1.54 -8.02
C ASP A 136 -18.68 0.97 -9.25
N ASN A 137 -17.53 0.36 -9.03
CA ASN A 137 -16.64 -0.18 -10.04
C ASN A 137 -16.11 0.83 -11.07
N TYR A 138 -16.03 2.11 -10.70
CA TYR A 138 -15.44 3.12 -11.55
C TYR A 138 -13.91 2.96 -11.62
N LEU A 139 -13.40 2.75 -12.83
CA LEU A 139 -11.97 2.67 -13.11
C LEU A 139 -11.65 3.42 -14.41
N SER A 140 -10.66 4.31 -14.37
CA SER A 140 -10.25 5.12 -15.52
C SER A 140 -8.73 5.25 -15.58
N PHE A 141 -8.16 5.07 -16.77
CA PHE A 141 -6.74 5.28 -17.03
C PHE A 141 -6.47 6.60 -17.74
N SER A 142 -5.44 7.31 -17.31
CA SER A 142 -4.86 8.47 -17.98
C SER A 142 -3.36 8.27 -18.15
N PRO A 143 -2.78 8.44 -19.35
CA PRO A 143 -1.32 8.38 -19.53
C PRO A 143 -0.62 9.63 -18.99
N VAL A 144 -1.35 10.70 -18.67
CA VAL A 144 -0.78 11.93 -18.13
C VAL A 144 -0.65 11.81 -16.60
N ILE A 145 0.56 12.09 -16.11
CA ILE A 145 0.85 12.26 -14.68
C ILE A 145 0.77 13.76 -14.38
N GLU A 146 -0.11 14.14 -13.46
CA GLU A 146 -0.26 15.53 -12.97
C GLU A 146 0.74 15.87 -11.87
#